data_AF-A0A0G2DTF5-F1
#
_entry.id   AF-A0A0G2DTF5-F1
#
_cell.length_a   1.000
_cell.length_b   1.000
_cell.length_c   1.000
_cell.angle_alpha   90.00
_cell.angle_beta   90.00
_cell.angle_gamma   90.00
#
_symmetry.space_group_name_H-M   'P 1'
#
loop_
_entity.id
_entity.type
_entity.pdbx_description
1 polymer ?
#
loop_
_entity_poly.entity_id
_entity_poly.type
_entity_poly.pdbx_seq_one_letter_code
_entity_poly.pdbx_strand_id
1 'polypeptide(L)'
;MLGRLASDGYHNTTLLSCTPYMESVLVDASFQLPGYTIDDAKPPQPDESTAKPMGINASAAAFPAITPDSVLGYEDAFFQAVVWGRDGTPLEQLVGEENMARALERAEHTYRQIVAQNLNAYFRTAEGGAPEGPFVGTVTDGDRLRLVQNAVSTRILEGALLFMARRLGDELVRWQ
;
A
#
# COMPACT_ATOMS: atom_id res chain seq x y z
N MET A 1 20.11 5.11 -13.88
CA MET A 1 21.23 5.33 -14.83
C MET A 1 22.35 4.36 -14.50
N LEU A 2 22.87 3.62 -15.49
CA LEU A 2 23.95 2.66 -15.31
C LEU A 2 25.26 3.27 -15.85
N GLY A 3 26.31 3.32 -15.04
CA GLY A 3 27.62 3.85 -15.44
C GLY A 3 28.76 2.94 -14.98
N ARG A 4 29.81 2.79 -15.79
CA ARG A 4 31.04 2.09 -15.37
C ARG A 4 32.07 3.12 -14.91
N LEU A 5 32.61 2.94 -13.71
CA LEU A 5 33.74 3.71 -13.20
C LEU A 5 34.99 2.84 -13.30
N ALA A 6 36.00 3.33 -14.00
CA ALA A 6 37.34 2.74 -14.02
C ALA A 6 38.30 3.73 -13.34
N SER A 7 38.88 3.33 -12.21
CA SER A 7 39.86 4.12 -11.44
C SER A 7 40.96 3.17 -10.94
N ASP A 8 42.18 3.68 -10.76
CA ASP A 8 43.44 2.92 -10.51
C ASP A 8 43.47 2.06 -9.23
N GLY A 9 42.39 1.99 -8.45
CA GLY A 9 42.24 1.09 -7.30
C GLY A 9 40.97 0.23 -7.31
N TYR A 10 40.05 0.46 -8.26
CA TYR A 10 38.77 -0.24 -8.35
C TYR A 10 38.60 -0.79 -9.77
N HIS A 11 38.91 -2.07 -9.94
CA HIS A 11 38.65 -2.75 -11.20
C HIS A 11 37.17 -3.15 -11.26
N ASN A 12 36.47 -2.61 -12.27
CA ASN A 12 35.13 -3.04 -12.68
C ASN A 12 33.98 -2.72 -11.71
N THR A 13 33.77 -1.44 -11.40
CA THR A 13 32.62 -0.98 -10.61
C THR A 13 31.48 -0.51 -11.49
N THR A 14 30.30 -1.12 -11.34
CA THR A 14 29.05 -0.68 -11.95
C THR A 14 28.28 0.18 -10.96
N LEU A 15 28.00 1.43 -11.33
CA LEU A 15 27.18 2.34 -10.54
C LEU A 15 25.73 2.32 -11.05
N LEU A 16 24.80 2.06 -10.14
CA LEU A 16 23.38 2.23 -10.35
C LEU A 16 22.90 3.42 -9.53
N SER A 17 22.31 4.41 -10.20
CA SER A 17 21.63 5.52 -9.53
C SER A 17 20.16 5.56 -9.95
N CYS A 18 19.27 5.58 -8.96
CA CYS A 18 17.83 5.66 -9.11
C CYS A 18 17.29 6.85 -8.32
N THR A 19 16.47 7.68 -8.95
CA THR A 19 15.78 8.80 -8.29
C THR A 19 14.28 8.54 -8.42
N PRO A 20 13.65 7.94 -7.39
CA PRO A 20 12.25 7.62 -7.48
C PRO A 20 11.40 8.89 -7.34
N TYR A 21 10.30 8.92 -8.09
CA TYR A 21 9.24 9.91 -7.94
C TYR A 21 7.90 9.18 -7.86
N MET A 22 6.94 9.80 -7.20
CA MET A 22 5.60 9.24 -7.02
C MET A 22 4.59 10.23 -7.59
N GLU A 23 3.61 9.70 -8.29
CA GLU A 23 2.51 10.46 -8.87
C GLU A 23 1.18 9.83 -8.45
N SER A 24 0.18 10.68 -8.31
CA SER A 24 -1.22 10.30 -8.16
C SER A 24 -1.93 10.45 -9.50
N VAL A 25 -2.81 9.51 -9.81
CA VAL A 25 -3.58 9.48 -11.05
C VAL A 25 -5.02 9.08 -10.72
N LEU A 26 -6.00 9.66 -11.41
CA LEU A 26 -7.39 9.24 -11.32
C LEU A 26 -7.59 7.95 -12.14
N VAL A 27 -8.42 7.06 -11.61
CA VAL A 27 -8.63 5.72 -12.19
C VAL A 27 -10.11 5.39 -12.18
N ASP A 28 -10.62 4.94 -13.33
CA ASP A 28 -11.94 4.35 -13.43
C ASP A 28 -11.86 2.88 -13.03
N ALA A 29 -12.34 2.56 -11.83
CA ALA A 29 -12.29 1.20 -11.27
C ALA A 29 -13.68 0.57 -11.19
N SER A 30 -13.78 -0.69 -11.62
CA SER A 30 -15.00 -1.51 -11.48
C SER A 30 -14.81 -2.54 -10.37
N PHE A 31 -15.73 -2.55 -9.41
CA PHE A 31 -15.71 -3.48 -8.29
C PHE A 31 -16.91 -4.42 -8.34
N GLN A 32 -16.66 -5.72 -8.18
CA GLN A 32 -17.70 -6.72 -8.04
C GLN A 32 -18.20 -6.77 -6.59
N LEU A 33 -19.51 -6.64 -6.42
CA LEU A 33 -20.18 -6.78 -5.13
C LEU A 33 -20.50 -8.26 -4.83
N PRO A 34 -20.61 -8.65 -3.55
CA PRO A 34 -20.48 -7.84 -2.33
C PRO A 34 -19.03 -7.68 -1.82
N GLY A 35 -18.07 -8.38 -2.42
CA GLY A 35 -16.68 -8.45 -1.91
C GLY A 35 -15.79 -7.25 -2.23
N TYR A 36 -16.27 -6.30 -3.05
CA TYR A 36 -15.46 -5.20 -3.61
C TYR A 36 -14.17 -5.69 -4.27
N THR A 37 -14.23 -6.83 -4.95
CA THR A 37 -13.10 -7.36 -5.70
C THR A 37 -12.99 -6.64 -7.03
N ILE A 38 -11.77 -6.41 -7.51
CA ILE A 38 -11.55 -5.81 -8.82
C ILE A 38 -12.10 -6.77 -9.89
N ASP A 39 -12.83 -6.22 -10.87
CA ASP A 39 -13.31 -6.98 -12.01
C ASP A 39 -12.18 -7.18 -13.04
N ASP A 40 -11.63 -8.39 -13.13
CA ASP A 40 -10.56 -8.70 -14.09
C ASP A 40 -10.98 -8.48 -15.55
N ALA A 41 -12.29 -8.53 -15.85
CA ALA A 41 -12.81 -8.25 -17.19
C ALA A 41 -12.84 -6.74 -17.51
N LYS A 42 -12.79 -5.89 -16.49
CA LYS A 42 -12.77 -4.42 -16.59
C LYS A 42 -11.72 -3.87 -15.63
N PRO A 43 -10.43 -4.07 -15.96
CA PRO A 43 -9.35 -3.63 -15.10
C PRO A 43 -9.37 -2.10 -14.95
N PRO A 44 -8.91 -1.57 -13.81
CA PRO A 44 -8.87 -0.13 -13.58
C PRO A 44 -8.05 0.57 -14.68
N GLN A 45 -8.65 1.59 -15.31
CA GLN A 45 -7.99 2.36 -16.38
C GLN A 45 -7.48 3.69 -15.81
N PRO A 46 -6.16 3.90 -15.75
CA PRO A 46 -5.59 5.17 -15.30
C PRO A 46 -5.76 6.26 -16.37
N ASP A 47 -6.16 7.45 -15.94
CA ASP A 47 -6.15 8.65 -16.78
C ASP A 47 -4.86 9.43 -16.57
N GLU A 48 -3.83 9.10 -17.36
CA GLU A 48 -2.49 9.72 -17.29
C GLU A 48 -2.51 11.26 -17.44
N SER A 49 -3.56 11.85 -18.01
CA SER A 49 -3.69 13.31 -18.10
C SER A 49 -3.93 13.98 -16.74
N THR A 50 -4.34 13.19 -15.74
CA THR A 50 -4.62 13.63 -14.37
C THR A 50 -3.42 13.44 -13.44
N ALA A 51 -2.29 12.96 -13.96
CA ALA A 51 -1.07 12.71 -13.20
C ALA A 51 -0.62 13.96 -12.45
N LYS A 52 -0.42 13.83 -11.14
CA LYS A 52 0.09 14.88 -10.27
C LYS A 52 1.21 14.36 -9.40
N PRO A 53 2.34 15.06 -9.29
CA PRO A 53 3.40 14.69 -8.38
C PRO A 53 2.87 14.67 -6.95
N MET A 54 3.16 13.59 -6.25
CA MET A 54 2.76 13.39 -4.87
C MET A 54 3.91 13.77 -3.95
N GLY A 55 3.59 14.49 -2.86
CA GLY A 55 4.57 14.82 -1.85
C GLY A 55 4.98 13.56 -1.09
N ILE A 56 6.16 13.03 -1.36
CA ILE A 56 6.66 11.88 -0.59
C ILE A 56 7.09 12.40 0.77
N ASN A 57 6.35 12.06 1.84
CA ASN A 57 6.87 12.28 3.19
C ASN A 57 8.12 11.40 3.38
N ALA A 58 9.10 11.87 4.15
CA ALA A 58 10.36 11.13 4.33
C ALA A 58 10.15 9.69 4.86
N SER A 59 9.04 9.46 5.57
CA SER A 59 8.65 8.15 6.11
C SER A 59 8.12 7.17 5.06
N ALA A 60 7.47 7.62 3.99
CA ALA A 60 6.94 6.78 2.92
C ALA A 60 8.01 6.42 1.88
N ALA A 61 9.09 7.22 1.80
CA ALA A 61 10.29 6.88 1.05
C ALA A 61 11.26 5.98 1.84
N ALA A 62 11.04 5.77 3.14
CA ALA A 62 11.98 5.06 3.99
C ALA A 62 11.93 3.55 3.76
N PHE A 63 13.10 2.92 3.68
CA PHE A 63 13.22 1.46 3.70
C PHE A 63 13.22 0.99 5.16
N PRO A 64 12.31 0.08 5.56
CA PRO A 64 12.32 -0.46 6.90
C PRO A 64 13.57 -1.30 7.12
N ALA A 65 14.22 -1.15 8.28
CA ALA A 65 15.29 -2.04 8.70
C ALA A 65 14.71 -3.44 8.94
N ILE A 66 15.19 -4.44 8.20
CA ILE A 66 14.67 -5.83 8.28
C ILE A 66 15.43 -6.65 9.32
N THR A 67 16.69 -6.30 9.62
CA THR A 67 17.49 -6.96 10.65
C THR A 67 17.97 -5.95 11.70
N PRO A 68 17.99 -6.32 13.00
CA PRO A 68 18.50 -5.45 14.06
C PRO A 68 20.03 -5.26 13.99
N ASP A 69 20.73 -6.18 13.32
CA ASP A 69 22.19 -6.18 13.21
C ASP A 69 22.62 -6.08 11.74
N SER A 70 23.54 -5.17 11.46
CA SER A 70 24.27 -5.11 10.19
C SER A 70 25.22 -6.30 10.13
N VAL A 71 24.87 -7.35 9.38
CA VAL A 71 25.68 -8.58 9.28
C VAL A 71 27.10 -8.28 8.77
N LEU A 72 27.28 -7.24 7.94
CA LEU A 72 28.59 -6.78 7.44
C LEU A 72 29.01 -5.38 7.96
N GLY A 73 28.33 -4.81 8.96
CA GLY A 73 28.71 -3.51 9.56
C GLY A 73 28.44 -2.25 8.72
N TYR A 74 28.14 -2.39 7.42
CA TYR A 74 27.96 -1.27 6.47
C TYR A 74 26.79 -1.47 5.48
N GLU A 75 25.94 -2.47 5.69
CA GLU A 75 24.80 -2.73 4.79
C GLU A 75 23.65 -1.76 5.06
N ASP A 76 23.23 -1.02 4.04
CA ASP A 76 21.99 -0.25 4.08
C ASP A 76 20.77 -1.19 4.19
N ALA A 77 19.70 -0.73 4.84
CA ALA A 77 18.47 -1.47 5.09
C ALA A 77 17.87 -2.06 3.79
N PHE A 78 18.07 -1.38 2.66
CA PHE A 78 17.68 -1.88 1.35
C PHE A 78 18.43 -3.17 0.96
N PHE A 79 19.76 -3.21 1.07
CA PHE A 79 20.53 -4.39 0.69
C PHE A 79 20.33 -5.54 1.67
N GLN A 80 20.11 -5.24 2.95
CA GLN A 80 19.65 -6.24 3.91
C GLN A 80 18.33 -6.87 3.46
N ALA A 81 17.39 -6.07 2.94
CA ALA A 81 16.13 -6.59 2.42
C ALA A 81 16.29 -7.43 1.15
N VAL A 82 17.22 -7.08 0.27
CA VAL A 82 17.52 -7.87 -0.95
C VAL A 82 18.13 -9.23 -0.60
N VAL A 83 18.97 -9.30 0.44
CA VAL A 83 19.66 -10.55 0.82
C VAL A 83 18.82 -11.40 1.77
N TRP A 84 18.30 -10.77 2.83
CA TRP A 84 17.68 -11.43 3.99
C TRP A 84 16.16 -11.25 4.06
N GLY A 85 15.55 -10.51 3.14
CA GLY A 85 14.10 -10.33 3.09
C GLY A 85 13.35 -11.63 2.81
N ARG A 86 12.02 -11.56 2.85
CA ARG A 86 11.13 -12.73 2.61
C ARG A 86 11.44 -13.43 1.29
N ASP A 87 11.68 -12.66 0.23
CA ASP A 87 12.05 -13.14 -1.11
C ASP A 87 13.53 -12.87 -1.42
N GLY A 88 14.35 -12.86 -0.36
CA GLY A 88 15.78 -12.52 -0.41
C GLY A 88 16.59 -13.52 -1.23
N THR A 89 17.73 -13.06 -1.75
CA THR A 89 18.66 -13.86 -2.52
C THR A 89 20.04 -13.88 -1.85
N PRO A 90 20.65 -15.05 -1.60
CA PRO A 90 21.95 -15.14 -0.96
C PRO A 90 23.02 -14.31 -1.68
N LEU A 91 23.91 -13.68 -0.91
CA LEU A 91 24.90 -12.73 -1.42
C LEU A 91 25.79 -13.34 -2.51
N GLU A 92 26.11 -14.63 -2.41
CA GLU A 92 26.95 -15.36 -3.37
C GLU A 92 26.33 -15.44 -4.76
N GLN A 93 25.01 -15.24 -4.87
CA GLN A 93 24.27 -15.23 -6.13
C GLN A 93 24.03 -13.82 -6.67
N LEU A 94 24.44 -12.79 -5.94
CA LEU A 94 24.26 -11.38 -6.30
C LEU A 94 25.58 -10.71 -6.64
N VAL A 95 26.69 -11.21 -6.10
CA VAL A 95 28.05 -10.68 -6.32
C VAL A 95 28.68 -11.34 -7.55
N GLY A 96 29.44 -10.56 -8.33
CA GLY A 96 30.12 -11.01 -9.55
C GLY A 96 29.53 -10.37 -10.82
N GLU A 97 30.35 -10.22 -11.86
CA GLU A 97 29.93 -9.58 -13.12
C GLU A 97 28.85 -10.42 -13.83
N GLU A 98 28.95 -11.74 -13.74
CA GLU A 98 27.99 -12.72 -14.26
C GLU A 98 26.62 -12.65 -13.57
N ASN A 99 26.58 -12.16 -12.32
CA ASN A 99 25.36 -12.08 -11.52
C ASN A 99 24.69 -10.70 -11.56
N MET A 100 25.28 -9.72 -12.26
CA MET A 100 24.81 -8.33 -12.29
C MET A 100 23.33 -8.22 -12.71
N ALA A 101 22.91 -8.97 -13.73
CA ALA A 101 21.51 -8.96 -14.18
C ALA A 101 20.55 -9.44 -13.09
N ARG A 102 20.92 -10.48 -12.35
CA ARG A 102 20.15 -11.00 -11.22
C ARG A 102 20.14 -10.02 -10.06
N ALA A 103 21.27 -9.38 -9.76
CA ALA A 103 21.36 -8.38 -8.71
C ALA A 103 20.39 -7.21 -8.96
N LEU A 104 20.33 -6.72 -10.20
CA LEU A 104 19.38 -5.68 -10.62
C LEU A 104 17.93 -6.15 -10.51
N GLU A 105 17.62 -7.34 -11.03
CA GLU A 105 16.28 -7.90 -10.97
C GLU A 105 15.78 -8.04 -9.52
N ARG A 106 16.63 -8.54 -8.62
CA ARG A 106 16.29 -8.72 -7.21
C ARG A 106 16.17 -7.39 -6.48
N ALA A 107 17.06 -6.44 -6.75
CA ALA A 107 16.95 -5.08 -6.22
C ALA A 107 15.65 -4.40 -6.65
N GLU A 108 15.26 -4.51 -7.93
CA GLU A 108 13.99 -3.97 -8.43
C GLU A 108 12.78 -4.67 -7.80
N HIS A 109 12.83 -5.99 -7.63
CA HIS A 109 11.76 -6.75 -7.00
C HIS A 109 11.53 -6.29 -5.55
N THR A 110 12.59 -6.23 -4.75
CA THR A 110 12.54 -5.75 -3.38
C THR A 110 12.05 -4.30 -3.30
N TYR A 111 12.53 -3.44 -4.20
CA TYR A 111 12.07 -2.05 -4.30
C TYR A 111 10.56 -1.96 -4.53
N ARG A 112 10.02 -2.70 -5.50
CA ARG A 112 8.57 -2.73 -5.82
C ARG A 112 7.74 -3.17 -4.62
N GLN A 113 8.19 -4.21 -3.91
CA GLN A 113 7.48 -4.71 -2.74
C GLN A 113 7.45 -3.68 -1.60
N ILE A 114 8.58 -3.05 -1.29
CA ILE A 114 8.66 -2.07 -0.20
C ILE A 114 7.85 -0.82 -0.52
N VAL A 115 7.93 -0.31 -1.75
CA VAL A 115 7.12 0.84 -2.18
C VAL A 115 5.63 0.51 -2.12
N ALA A 116 5.21 -0.67 -2.56
CA ALA A 116 3.80 -1.09 -2.46
C ALA A 116 3.31 -1.14 -1.00
N GLN A 117 4.15 -1.62 -0.09
CA GLN A 117 3.84 -1.67 1.34
C GLN A 117 3.75 -0.27 1.96
N ASN A 118 4.72 0.60 1.66
CA ASN A 118 4.72 1.99 2.13
C ASN A 118 3.52 2.77 1.59
N LEU A 119 3.21 2.61 0.29
CA LEU A 119 2.02 3.19 -0.33
C LEU A 119 0.75 2.77 0.40
N ASN A 120 0.60 1.46 0.63
CA ASN A 120 -0.53 0.91 1.35
C ASN A 120 -0.58 1.37 2.83
N ALA A 121 0.55 1.67 3.47
CA ALA A 121 0.58 2.10 4.87
C ALA A 121 0.27 3.60 5.03
N TYR A 122 0.85 4.44 4.18
CA TYR A 122 0.85 5.90 4.36
C TYR A 122 -0.14 6.66 3.48
N PHE A 123 -0.59 6.10 2.36
CA PHE A 123 -1.44 6.81 1.38
C PHE A 123 -2.88 6.31 1.34
N ARG A 124 -3.39 5.81 2.48
CA ARG A 124 -4.83 5.45 2.61
C ARG A 124 -5.74 6.65 2.85
N THR A 125 -5.16 7.78 3.23
CA THR A 125 -5.89 9.04 3.40
C THR A 125 -5.78 9.83 2.12
N ALA A 126 -6.92 10.29 1.60
CA ALA A 126 -6.95 11.20 0.47
C ALA A 126 -6.11 12.45 0.79
N GLU A 127 -5.17 12.80 -0.09
CA GLU A 127 -4.51 14.10 0.00
C GLU A 127 -5.55 15.22 -0.14
N GLY A 128 -5.35 16.33 0.56
CA GLY A 128 -6.17 17.54 0.44
C GLY A 128 -6.08 18.09 -0.98
N GLY A 129 -6.95 17.61 -1.86
CA GLY A 129 -6.83 17.75 -3.31
C GLY A 129 -7.55 16.65 -4.10
N ALA A 130 -7.94 15.54 -3.44
CA ALA A 130 -8.99 14.67 -3.97
C ALA A 130 -10.26 15.51 -4.19
N PRO A 131 -11.01 15.30 -5.29
CA PRO A 131 -12.19 16.09 -5.58
C PRO A 131 -13.13 16.10 -4.36
N GLU A 132 -13.32 17.28 -3.77
CA GLU A 132 -14.31 17.50 -2.71
C GLU A 132 -15.69 17.33 -3.31
N GLY A 133 -16.22 16.11 -3.27
CA GLY A 133 -17.53 15.83 -3.80
C GLY A 133 -17.86 14.34 -3.86
N PRO A 134 -19.14 14.00 -4.00
CA PRO A 134 -19.55 12.63 -4.24
C PRO A 134 -18.97 12.13 -5.57
N PHE A 135 -18.30 10.98 -5.54
CA PHE A 135 -17.90 10.28 -6.76
C PHE A 135 -19.15 9.79 -7.49
N VAL A 136 -19.25 10.12 -8.78
CA VAL A 136 -20.34 9.62 -9.63
C VAL A 136 -20.03 8.16 -9.97
N GLY A 137 -20.72 7.23 -9.28
CA GLY A 137 -20.59 5.80 -9.50
C GLY A 137 -21.89 5.19 -10.03
N THR A 138 -21.78 4.14 -10.84
CA THR A 138 -22.92 3.32 -11.25
C THR A 138 -22.89 2.00 -10.48
N VAL A 139 -23.95 1.72 -9.73
CA VAL A 139 -24.12 0.42 -9.05
C VAL A 139 -25.14 -0.39 -9.81
N THR A 140 -24.71 -1.53 -10.36
CA THR A 140 -25.60 -2.50 -11.01
C THR A 140 -25.79 -3.69 -10.08
N ASP A 141 -26.94 -3.75 -9.41
CA ASP A 141 -27.36 -4.91 -8.64
C ASP A 141 -28.21 -5.83 -9.52
N GLY A 142 -27.72 -7.05 -9.77
CA GLY A 142 -28.43 -8.07 -10.55
C GLY A 142 -29.63 -8.66 -9.82
N ASP A 143 -29.63 -8.65 -8.49
CA ASP A 143 -30.66 -9.30 -7.67
C ASP A 143 -31.81 -8.36 -7.26
N ARG A 144 -31.69 -7.05 -7.53
CA ARG A 144 -32.67 -6.01 -7.16
C ARG A 144 -33.16 -6.12 -5.71
N LEU A 145 -32.32 -6.62 -4.80
CA LEU A 145 -32.69 -6.79 -3.41
C LEU A 145 -32.48 -5.46 -2.70
N ARG A 146 -33.47 -4.57 -2.79
CA ARG A 146 -33.49 -3.37 -1.98
C ARG A 146 -33.79 -3.77 -0.53
N LEU A 147 -32.87 -3.48 0.39
CA LEU A 147 -33.13 -3.54 1.83
C LEU A 147 -34.26 -2.55 2.15
N VAL A 148 -35.49 -3.05 2.24
CA VAL A 148 -36.62 -2.30 2.80
C VAL A 148 -36.57 -2.53 4.30
N GLN A 149 -36.00 -1.56 5.03
CA GLN A 149 -36.11 -1.56 6.49
C GLN A 149 -37.58 -1.50 6.86
N ASN A 150 -38.07 -2.59 7.46
CA ASN A 150 -39.43 -2.63 7.95
C ASN A 150 -39.53 -1.67 9.14
N ALA A 151 -40.40 -0.66 9.03
CA ALA A 151 -40.61 0.35 10.08
C ALA A 151 -40.97 -0.28 11.44
N VAL A 152 -41.62 -1.45 11.45
CA VAL A 152 -41.93 -2.21 12.67
C VAL A 152 -40.65 -2.74 13.31
N SER A 153 -39.74 -3.34 12.53
CA SER A 153 -38.45 -3.83 13.03
C SER A 153 -37.58 -2.71 13.58
N THR A 154 -37.58 -1.53 12.95
CA THR A 154 -36.87 -0.35 13.46
C THR A 154 -37.42 0.11 14.81
N ARG A 155 -38.75 0.19 14.95
CA ARG A 155 -39.38 0.57 16.23
C ARG A 155 -39.17 -0.46 17.34
N ILE A 156 -39.13 -1.75 17.02
CA ILE A 156 -38.80 -2.80 18.00
C ILE A 156 -37.35 -2.65 18.47
N LEU A 157 -36.41 -2.38 17.57
CA LEU A 157 -35.00 -2.19 17.91
C LEU A 157 -34.79 -0.93 18.78
N GLU A 158 -35.44 0.17 18.43
CA GLU A 158 -35.46 1.39 19.25
C GLU A 158 -36.00 1.12 20.66
N GLY A 159 -37.08 0.34 20.77
CA GLY A 159 -37.64 -0.07 22.06
C GLY A 159 -36.68 -0.94 22.88
N ALA A 160 -36.00 -1.90 22.25
CA ALA A 160 -35.01 -2.75 22.91
C ALA A 160 -33.79 -1.95 23.40
N LEU A 161 -33.31 -0.99 22.60
CA LEU A 161 -32.20 -0.10 22.97
C LEU A 161 -32.57 0.81 24.13
N LEU A 162 -33.78 1.39 24.14
CA LEU A 162 -34.28 2.19 25.27
C LEU A 162 -34.42 1.36 26.54
N PHE A 163 -34.88 0.11 26.42
CA PHE A 163 -34.97 -0.79 27.56
C PHE A 163 -33.58 -1.10 28.15
N MET A 164 -32.60 -1.43 27.31
CA MET A 164 -31.22 -1.67 27.75
C MET A 164 -30.61 -0.43 28.40
N ALA A 165 -30.78 0.76 27.80
CA ALA A 165 -30.28 2.01 28.36
C ALA A 165 -30.91 2.35 29.73
N ARG A 166 -32.22 2.10 29.88
CA ARG A 166 -32.92 2.32 31.14
C ARG A 166 -32.48 1.34 32.23
N ARG A 167 -32.32 0.05 31.89
CA ARG A 167 -31.76 -0.97 32.79
C ARG A 167 -30.36 -0.61 33.26
N LEU A 168 -29.51 -0.11 32.36
CA LEU A 168 -28.15 0.31 32.69
C LEU A 168 -28.14 1.55 33.61
N GLY A 169 -29.03 2.51 33.38
CA GLY A 169 -29.21 3.67 34.25
C GLY A 169 -29.69 3.30 35.65
N ASP A 170 -30.67 2.40 35.76
CA ASP A 170 -31.19 1.91 37.04
C ASP A 170 -30.14 1.09 37.82
N GLU A 171 -29.23 0.40 37.12
CA GLU A 171 -28.10 -0.30 37.74
C GLU A 171 -27.00 0.67 38.20
N LEU A 172 -26.72 1.75 37.48
CA LEU A 172 -25.76 2.78 37.90
C LEU A 172 -26.23 3.57 39.14
N VAL A 173 -27.54 3.82 39.27
CA VAL A 173 -28.13 4.47 40.46
C VAL A 173 -28.11 3.55 41.70
N ARG A 174 -28.04 2.23 41.52
CA ARG A 174 -27.95 1.25 42.63
C ARG A 174 -26.57 1.19 43.31
N TRP A 175 -25.54 1.80 42.72
CA TRP A 175 -24.16 1.80 43.24
C TRP A 175 -23.72 3.18 43.78
N GLN A 176 -24.65 4.11 43.98
CA GLN A 176 -24.46 5.36 44.75
C GLN A 176 -25.29 5.35 46.02
#